data_AF-A0A067N611-F1
#
_entry.id   AF-A0A067N611-F1
#
_cell.length_a   1.000
_cell.length_b   1.000
_cell.length_c   1.000
_cell.angle_alpha   90.00
_cell.angle_beta   90.00
_cell.angle_gamma   90.00
#
_symmetry.space_group_name_H-M   'P 1'
#
loop_
_entity.id
_entity.type
_entity.pdbx_description
1 polymer ?
#
loop_
_entity_poly.entity_id
_entity_poly.type
_entity_poly.pdbx_seq_one_letter_code
_entity_poly.pdbx_strand_id
1 'polypeptide(L)'
;MVVVHSWHMSSDGPVGDIPPSEWHSVRPWSPRLSLSVREITSVSATFILSSTFSDRGEQDLLLESLGIGPDDEFEEHVVDVDDGRAIISDALAKGLSVNVNGNPWSKVIFHIDDKSDEAIIIIYALMPGRQYDIDLGLVNGGQSLRRQVVTEVPSHSPEFDHVPSPEASLPTPSTPTNPTVQTYASITLEERLAQLQHTLSTLTAEHETLTTNFKAARRDAQKADATLRSEIDGLKRATEKNAVSEHRARQKVLALQEAVKRAQAATVDIQNAVQEVEEALPALREQKKCKEEDHAKVKEAADRARREVEKENEREKKRVEALKNELAGLGHRMDKLNGKKEKLENAIPDLEEQLREVEKEIEQIEMDPYGPLNYVEENDVPPPTSEQRSRQASPGVIGRPSQTSLQRPHYPAKRRHLSLVDQFADYR
;
A
#
# COMPACT_ATOMS: atom_id res chain seq x y z
N MET A 1 9.24 15.18 1.53
CA MET A 1 9.65 16.46 0.91
C MET A 1 11.05 16.25 0.36
N VAL A 2 11.19 15.92 -0.93
CA VAL A 2 12.49 15.51 -1.50
C VAL A 2 13.24 16.75 -2.00
N VAL A 3 14.37 17.06 -1.38
CA VAL A 3 15.24 18.17 -1.78
C VAL A 3 16.28 17.65 -2.76
N VAL A 4 16.10 17.90 -4.05
CA VAL A 4 17.10 17.54 -5.06
C VAL A 4 18.12 18.68 -5.17
N HIS A 5 19.32 18.47 -4.62
CA HIS A 5 20.44 19.39 -4.80
C HIS A 5 21.12 19.11 -6.15
N SER A 6 20.96 20.01 -7.12
CA SER A 6 21.75 20.00 -8.34
C SER A 6 23.08 20.72 -8.10
N TRP A 7 24.15 19.99 -7.87
CA TRP A 7 25.52 20.53 -7.88
C TRP A 7 25.98 20.69 -9.34
N HIS A 8 26.10 21.93 -9.80
CA HIS A 8 26.84 22.25 -11.02
C HIS A 8 28.24 22.74 -10.62
N MET A 9 29.27 21.96 -10.95
CA MET A 9 30.67 22.39 -10.79
C MET A 9 31.01 23.41 -11.87
N SER A 10 31.48 24.57 -11.40
CA SER A 10 31.95 25.70 -12.19
C SER A 10 33.08 25.38 -13.17
N SER A 11 33.07 26.06 -14.29
CA SER A 11 34.29 26.46 -15.00
C SER A 11 34.13 27.93 -15.43
N ASP A 12 35.19 28.69 -15.16
CA ASP A 12 35.25 30.15 -15.12
C ASP A 12 34.75 30.89 -16.37
N GLY A 13 33.96 31.95 -16.15
CA GLY A 13 33.55 32.93 -17.16
C GLY A 13 33.10 34.25 -16.51
N PRO A 14 33.33 35.41 -17.16
CA PRO A 14 33.24 36.72 -16.53
C PRO A 14 31.79 37.16 -16.26
N VAL A 15 31.64 37.87 -15.16
CA VAL A 15 30.43 38.35 -14.49
C VAL A 15 29.48 39.08 -15.44
N GLY A 16 28.38 38.41 -15.80
CA GLY A 16 27.17 39.01 -16.35
C GLY A 16 26.03 38.77 -15.38
N ASP A 17 25.22 39.80 -15.13
CA ASP A 17 24.12 39.84 -14.17
C ASP A 17 23.23 38.59 -14.21
N ILE A 18 23.29 37.79 -13.14
CA ILE A 18 22.45 36.60 -12.96
C ILE A 18 21.08 37.09 -12.47
N PRO A 19 19.97 36.81 -13.20
CA PRO A 19 18.64 37.16 -12.74
C PRO A 19 18.31 36.43 -11.42
N PRO A 20 17.51 37.03 -10.52
CA PRO A 20 17.17 36.42 -9.25
C PRO A 20 16.54 35.04 -9.49
N SER A 21 17.10 34.01 -8.83
CA SER A 21 16.53 32.66 -8.83
C SER A 21 15.11 32.70 -8.27
N GLU A 22 14.14 32.65 -9.18
CA GLU A 22 12.73 32.52 -8.88
C GLU A 22 12.46 31.09 -8.42
N TRP A 23 12.19 30.93 -7.14
CA TRP A 23 11.80 29.66 -6.55
C TRP A 23 10.46 29.23 -7.13
N HIS A 24 10.49 28.33 -8.11
CA HIS A 24 9.28 27.68 -8.59
C HIS A 24 8.95 26.57 -7.60
N SER A 25 7.95 26.79 -6.73
CA SER A 25 7.36 25.68 -5.99
C SER A 25 6.75 24.73 -7.02
N VAL A 26 7.46 23.65 -7.34
CA VAL A 26 6.88 22.54 -8.09
C VAL A 26 5.82 21.96 -7.19
N ARG A 27 4.56 22.39 -7.39
CA ARG A 27 3.44 21.91 -6.60
C ARG A 27 3.44 20.39 -6.65
N PRO A 28 3.26 19.72 -5.50
CA PRO A 28 3.25 18.27 -5.45
C PRO A 28 2.08 17.78 -6.31
N TRP A 29 2.45 17.13 -7.42
CA TRP A 29 1.69 16.15 -8.20
C TRP A 29 0.18 16.21 -7.99
N SER A 30 -0.51 17.08 -8.72
CA SER A 30 -1.97 16.93 -8.87
C SER A 30 -2.23 15.55 -9.48
N PRO A 31 -3.02 14.67 -8.83
CA PRO A 31 -3.29 13.34 -9.35
C PRO A 31 -3.84 13.46 -10.77
N ARG A 32 -3.27 12.65 -11.68
CA ARG A 32 -3.71 12.62 -13.07
C ARG A 32 -4.90 11.68 -13.12
N LEU A 33 -6.09 12.25 -13.30
CA LEU A 33 -7.26 11.47 -13.62
C LEU A 33 -7.20 11.05 -15.09
N SER A 34 -7.56 9.81 -15.36
CA SER A 34 -7.63 9.26 -16.71
C SER A 34 -9.06 8.84 -17.01
N LEU A 35 -9.54 9.14 -18.21
CA LEU A 35 -10.88 8.80 -18.67
C LEU A 35 -10.78 7.77 -19.79
N SER A 36 -11.38 6.61 -19.59
CA SER A 36 -11.51 5.57 -20.62
C SER A 36 -12.97 5.37 -21.02
N VAL A 37 -13.19 4.93 -22.26
CA VAL A 37 -14.53 4.65 -22.78
C VAL A 37 -14.82 3.17 -22.55
N ARG A 38 -15.91 2.85 -21.86
CA ARG A 38 -16.33 1.47 -21.59
C ARG A 38 -17.30 0.96 -22.65
N GLU A 39 -18.31 1.76 -22.97
CA GLU A 39 -19.39 1.36 -23.87
C GLU A 39 -19.98 2.59 -24.55
N ILE A 40 -20.32 2.45 -25.82
CA ILE A 40 -21.06 3.47 -26.58
C ILE A 40 -22.28 2.78 -27.16
N THR A 41 -23.46 3.31 -26.88
CA THR A 41 -24.71 2.82 -27.44
C THR A 41 -25.28 3.86 -28.41
N SER A 42 -26.48 3.59 -28.93
CA SER A 42 -27.19 4.54 -29.79
C SER A 42 -27.66 5.79 -29.04
N VAL A 43 -27.85 5.72 -27.72
CA VAL A 43 -28.44 6.82 -26.92
C VAL A 43 -27.66 7.15 -25.65
N SER A 44 -26.53 6.48 -25.41
CA SER A 44 -25.68 6.72 -24.24
C SER A 44 -24.20 6.46 -24.52
N ALA A 45 -23.35 7.04 -23.68
CA ALA A 45 -21.93 6.76 -23.62
C ALA A 45 -21.52 6.54 -22.15
N THR A 46 -20.79 5.47 -21.89
CA THR A 46 -20.32 5.09 -20.56
C THR A 46 -18.81 5.22 -20.50
N PHE A 47 -18.32 5.92 -19.48
CA PHE A 47 -16.91 6.16 -19.22
C PHE A 47 -16.51 5.58 -17.87
N ILE A 48 -15.23 5.22 -17.75
CA ILE A 48 -14.60 4.90 -16.48
C ILE A 48 -13.55 5.97 -16.22
N LEU A 49 -13.65 6.62 -15.07
CA LEU A 49 -12.68 7.55 -14.54
C LEU A 49 -11.83 6.80 -13.52
N SER A 50 -10.52 6.71 -13.76
CA SER A 50 -9.57 6.02 -12.89
C SER A 50 -8.42 6.95 -12.52
N SER A 51 -7.93 6.84 -11.28
CA SER A 51 -6.79 7.59 -10.76
C SER A 51 -5.50 6.81 -11.04
N THR A 52 -4.47 7.45 -11.58
CA THR A 52 -3.17 6.77 -11.82
C THR A 52 -2.42 6.42 -10.52
N PHE A 53 -2.96 6.77 -9.35
CA PHE A 53 -2.34 6.51 -8.05
C PHE A 53 -2.76 5.19 -7.42
N SER A 54 -3.83 4.54 -7.89
CA SER A 54 -4.33 3.30 -7.30
C SER A 54 -3.42 2.09 -7.56
N ASP A 55 -2.53 2.17 -8.56
CA ASP A 55 -1.52 1.13 -8.86
C ASP A 55 -0.32 1.17 -7.89
N ARG A 56 -0.28 2.14 -6.96
CA ARG A 56 0.83 2.30 -6.01
C ARG A 56 0.79 1.27 -4.87
N GLY A 57 -0.34 0.58 -4.68
CA GLY A 57 -0.45 -0.52 -3.71
C GLY A 57 0.49 -1.69 -3.97
N GLU A 58 0.88 -1.94 -5.22
CA GLU A 58 1.86 -3.00 -5.54
C GLU A 58 3.32 -2.54 -5.38
N GLN A 59 3.60 -1.23 -5.53
CA GLN A 59 4.96 -0.70 -5.40
C GLN A 59 5.40 -0.54 -3.95
N ASP A 60 4.48 -0.27 -3.03
CA ASP A 60 4.79 -0.21 -1.60
C ASP A 60 5.07 -1.62 -1.01
N LEU A 61 4.45 -2.68 -1.57
CA LEU A 61 4.80 -4.08 -1.26
C LEU A 61 6.22 -4.47 -1.75
N LEU A 62 6.68 -3.89 -2.88
CA LEU A 62 8.04 -4.07 -3.37
C LEU A 62 9.07 -3.30 -2.53
N LEU A 63 8.67 -2.20 -1.89
CA LEU A 63 9.53 -1.45 -0.95
C LEU A 63 9.63 -2.15 0.41
N GLU A 64 8.54 -2.74 0.92
CA GLU A 64 8.58 -3.63 2.09
C GLU A 64 9.46 -4.86 1.83
N SER A 65 9.47 -5.39 0.60
CA SER A 65 10.35 -6.50 0.23
C SER A 65 11.85 -6.13 0.17
N LEU A 66 12.22 -4.84 0.16
CA LEU A 66 13.62 -4.38 0.18
C LEU A 66 14.20 -4.25 1.59
N GLY A 67 13.45 -4.56 2.65
CA GLY A 67 13.99 -4.70 4.00
C GLY A 67 14.55 -3.42 4.61
N ILE A 68 14.26 -2.25 4.04
CA ILE A 68 14.52 -0.95 4.66
C ILE A 68 13.35 -0.67 5.61
N GLY A 69 13.24 -1.50 6.64
CA GLY A 69 12.42 -1.21 7.79
C GLY A 69 13.07 -0.07 8.58
N PRO A 70 12.31 0.94 9.04
CA PRO A 70 12.84 1.89 10.00
C PRO A 70 13.06 1.15 11.32
N ASP A 71 14.29 0.66 11.51
CA ASP A 71 14.82 0.36 12.84
C ASP A 71 14.98 1.70 13.56
N ASP A 72 13.94 2.17 14.25
CA ASP A 72 14.14 2.91 15.50
C ASP A 72 12.85 3.00 16.33
N GLU A 73 13.02 2.69 17.60
CA GLU A 73 12.06 2.62 18.69
C GLU A 73 11.45 4.00 19.02
N PHE A 74 10.55 4.51 18.17
CA PHE A 74 9.74 5.69 18.50
C PHE A 74 8.31 5.32 18.86
N GLU A 75 7.89 5.83 20.02
CA GLU A 75 6.62 5.66 20.68
C GLU A 75 5.41 5.70 19.74
N GLU A 76 4.45 4.85 20.08
CA GLU A 76 3.11 4.63 19.53
C GLU A 76 2.30 5.93 19.39
N HIS A 77 2.67 6.78 18.43
CA HIS A 77 1.76 7.75 17.87
C HIS A 77 0.90 7.00 16.85
N VAL A 78 -0.32 6.67 17.26
CA VAL A 78 -1.41 6.26 16.37
C VAL A 78 -1.71 7.47 15.47
N VAL A 79 -0.86 7.69 14.48
CA VAL A 79 -1.25 8.45 13.30
C VAL A 79 -2.29 7.56 12.64
N ASP A 80 -3.55 7.99 12.73
CA ASP A 80 -4.59 7.53 11.82
C ASP A 80 -3.96 7.51 10.43
N VAL A 81 -3.62 6.31 9.96
CA VAL A 81 -3.25 6.08 8.58
C VAL A 81 -4.46 6.61 7.84
N ASP A 82 -4.30 7.79 7.24
CA ASP A 82 -5.36 8.47 6.49
C ASP A 82 -5.74 7.52 5.36
N ASP A 83 -6.74 6.70 5.68
CA ASP A 83 -7.21 5.55 4.94
C ASP A 83 -7.40 6.01 3.51
N GLY A 84 -6.47 5.60 2.63
CA GLY A 84 -6.11 6.29 1.39
C GLY A 84 -7.33 6.85 0.69
N ARG A 85 -7.67 8.11 1.02
CA ARG A 85 -9.01 8.62 0.77
C ARG A 85 -9.24 8.56 -0.73
N ALA A 86 -10.26 7.81 -1.14
CA ALA A 86 -10.65 7.64 -2.53
C ALA A 86 -10.63 9.00 -3.22
N ILE A 87 -9.57 9.22 -4.02
CA ILE A 87 -9.22 10.51 -4.60
C ILE A 87 -10.35 10.94 -5.53
N ILE A 88 -10.96 9.95 -6.19
CA ILE A 88 -12.10 10.16 -7.08
C ILE A 88 -13.35 10.51 -6.29
N SER A 89 -13.61 9.87 -5.15
CA SER A 89 -14.78 10.15 -4.31
C SER A 89 -14.78 11.60 -3.82
N ASP A 90 -13.64 12.11 -3.32
CA ASP A 90 -13.52 13.51 -2.89
C ASP A 90 -13.59 14.50 -4.07
N ALA A 91 -12.99 14.14 -5.21
CA ALA A 91 -13.00 15.00 -6.38
C ALA A 91 -14.41 15.13 -7.01
N LEU A 92 -15.20 14.04 -7.00
CA LEU A 92 -16.58 14.04 -7.48
C LEU A 92 -17.57 14.63 -6.48
N ALA A 93 -17.34 14.48 -5.18
CA ALA A 93 -18.17 15.10 -4.13
C ALA A 93 -18.22 16.64 -4.25
N LYS A 94 -17.16 17.24 -4.79
CA LYS A 94 -17.04 18.68 -5.05
C LYS A 94 -17.80 19.14 -6.31
N GLY A 95 -18.33 18.20 -7.09
CA GLY A 95 -19.14 18.46 -8.27
C GLY A 95 -18.42 18.08 -9.57
N LEU A 96 -19.17 17.36 -10.42
CA LEU A 96 -18.80 17.02 -11.80
C LEU A 96 -19.61 17.89 -12.76
N SER A 97 -18.94 18.63 -13.64
CA SER A 97 -19.59 19.30 -14.77
C SER A 97 -19.39 18.47 -16.04
N VAL A 98 -20.46 18.31 -16.81
CA VAL A 98 -20.44 17.58 -18.08
C VAL A 98 -20.97 18.50 -19.15
N ASN A 99 -20.14 18.77 -20.17
CA ASN A 99 -20.56 19.49 -21.35
C ASN A 99 -20.57 18.56 -22.56
N VAL A 100 -21.61 18.66 -23.38
CA VAL A 100 -21.74 17.94 -24.65
C VAL A 100 -21.83 18.97 -25.77
N ASN A 101 -20.85 18.95 -26.67
CA ASN A 101 -20.67 19.95 -27.74
C ASN A 101 -20.63 21.39 -27.19
N GLY A 102 -19.93 21.59 -26.06
CA GLY A 102 -19.81 22.89 -25.40
C GLY A 102 -21.03 23.36 -24.60
N ASN A 103 -22.12 22.58 -24.57
CA ASN A 103 -23.32 22.91 -23.79
C ASN A 103 -23.42 22.05 -22.52
N PRO A 104 -23.82 22.62 -21.37
CA PRO A 104 -23.98 21.85 -20.14
C PRO A 104 -25.06 20.78 -20.30
N TRP A 105 -24.73 19.56 -19.86
CA TRP A 105 -25.58 18.39 -20.02
C TRP A 105 -26.04 17.87 -18.67
N SER A 106 -27.36 17.83 -18.44
CA SER A 106 -27.94 17.40 -17.16
C SER A 106 -28.31 15.91 -17.11
N LYS A 107 -28.24 15.20 -18.24
CA LYS A 107 -28.61 13.77 -18.33
C LYS A 107 -27.39 12.89 -18.11
N VAL A 108 -26.90 12.91 -16.87
CA VAL A 108 -25.72 12.17 -16.44
C VAL A 108 -26.04 11.37 -15.17
N ILE A 109 -25.60 10.12 -15.12
CA ILE A 109 -25.60 9.27 -13.93
C ILE A 109 -24.13 8.94 -13.65
N PHE A 110 -23.73 8.95 -12.39
CA PHE A 110 -22.42 8.44 -12.01
C PHE A 110 -22.53 7.50 -10.81
N HIS A 111 -21.63 6.54 -10.76
CA HIS A 111 -21.48 5.57 -9.69
C HIS A 111 -20.02 5.52 -9.28
N ILE A 112 -19.74 5.56 -7.98
CA ILE A 112 -18.39 5.58 -7.42
C ILE A 112 -18.18 4.22 -6.76
N ASP A 113 -17.10 3.53 -7.12
CA ASP A 113 -16.67 2.32 -6.46
C ASP A 113 -15.51 2.66 -5.51
N ASP A 114 -15.85 2.83 -4.23
CA ASP A 114 -14.89 3.19 -3.18
C ASP A 114 -13.78 2.12 -3.02
N LYS A 115 -14.00 0.88 -3.47
CA LYS A 115 -13.01 -0.20 -3.33
C LYS A 115 -11.90 -0.15 -4.38
N SER A 116 -12.21 0.33 -5.58
CA SER A 116 -11.28 0.38 -6.71
C SER A 116 -10.75 1.80 -7.00
N ASP A 117 -11.27 2.82 -6.28
CA ASP A 117 -11.06 4.24 -6.61
C ASP A 117 -11.33 4.48 -8.11
N GLU A 118 -12.46 3.95 -8.59
CA GLU A 118 -12.96 4.14 -9.95
C GLU A 118 -14.37 4.73 -9.92
N ALA A 119 -14.70 5.54 -10.93
CA ALA A 119 -16.05 6.03 -11.12
C ALA A 119 -16.58 5.73 -12.51
N ILE A 120 -17.80 5.19 -12.58
CA ILE A 120 -18.54 4.93 -13.81
C ILE A 120 -19.43 6.13 -14.09
N ILE A 121 -19.27 6.76 -15.25
CA ILE A 121 -20.05 7.93 -15.67
C ILE A 121 -20.84 7.57 -16.91
N ILE A 122 -22.17 7.67 -16.84
CA ILE A 122 -23.10 7.35 -17.93
C ILE A 122 -23.77 8.64 -18.38
N ILE A 123 -23.49 9.04 -19.62
CA ILE A 123 -24.17 10.15 -20.28
C ILE A 123 -25.26 9.55 -21.16
N TYR A 124 -26.52 9.93 -20.94
CA TYR A 124 -27.67 9.37 -21.65
C TYR A 124 -28.48 10.45 -22.38
N ALA A 125 -29.46 10.01 -23.17
CA ALA A 125 -30.26 10.85 -24.08
C ALA A 125 -29.47 11.49 -25.23
N LEU A 126 -28.42 10.80 -25.71
CA LEU A 126 -27.74 11.15 -26.95
C LEU A 126 -28.60 10.74 -28.16
N MET A 127 -28.43 11.41 -29.29
CA MET A 127 -29.11 11.08 -30.55
C MET A 127 -28.26 10.07 -31.33
N PRO A 128 -28.85 8.98 -31.83
CA PRO A 128 -28.13 7.96 -32.62
C PRO A 128 -27.45 8.54 -33.86
N GLY A 129 -26.30 7.96 -34.23
CA GLY A 129 -25.57 8.32 -35.45
C GLY A 129 -24.94 9.71 -35.44
N ARG A 130 -24.83 10.35 -34.28
CA ARG A 130 -24.19 11.67 -34.14
C ARG A 130 -22.84 11.57 -33.44
N GLN A 131 -21.92 12.41 -33.89
CA GLN A 131 -20.65 12.66 -33.21
C GLN A 131 -20.85 13.72 -32.12
N TYR A 132 -20.34 13.40 -30.94
CA TYR A 132 -20.37 14.22 -29.74
C TYR A 132 -18.96 14.49 -29.26
N ASP A 133 -18.75 15.70 -28.77
CA ASP A 133 -17.56 16.13 -28.07
C ASP A 133 -17.92 16.34 -26.60
N ILE A 134 -17.38 15.48 -25.75
CA ILE A 134 -17.77 15.37 -24.35
C ILE A 134 -16.61 15.90 -23.50
N ASP A 135 -16.88 16.95 -22.74
CA ASP A 135 -15.95 17.55 -21.79
C ASP A 135 -16.43 17.27 -20.37
N LEU A 136 -15.60 16.57 -19.58
CA LEU A 136 -15.81 16.35 -18.15
C LEU A 136 -14.90 17.29 -17.37
N GLY A 137 -15.49 18.24 -16.66
CA GLY A 137 -14.77 19.16 -15.79
C GLY A 137 -14.98 18.80 -14.32
N LEU A 138 -13.89 18.76 -13.54
CA LEU A 138 -14.00 18.70 -12.08
C LEU A 138 -13.92 20.11 -11.51
N VAL A 139 -14.98 20.52 -10.79
CA VAL A 139 -15.20 21.92 -10.36
C VAL A 139 -14.02 22.46 -9.52
N ASN A 140 -13.36 21.62 -8.74
CA ASN A 140 -12.26 22.02 -7.86
C ASN A 140 -10.85 21.67 -8.39
N GLY A 141 -10.75 20.94 -9.50
CA GLY A 141 -9.48 20.40 -9.99
C GLY A 141 -8.85 21.18 -11.13
N GLY A 142 -9.60 22.05 -11.81
CA GLY A 142 -9.15 22.74 -13.03
C GLY A 142 -8.80 21.80 -14.20
N GLN A 143 -8.93 20.49 -14.01
CA GLN A 143 -8.72 19.47 -15.02
C GLN A 143 -10.04 19.28 -15.79
N SER A 144 -9.95 19.39 -17.11
CA SER A 144 -11.02 19.07 -18.04
C SER A 144 -10.56 17.90 -18.90
N LEU A 145 -11.35 16.83 -18.94
CA LEU A 145 -11.10 15.64 -19.73
C LEU A 145 -12.03 15.67 -20.95
N ARG A 146 -11.45 15.85 -22.13
CA ARG A 146 -12.20 15.94 -23.40
C ARG A 146 -12.14 14.63 -24.17
N ARG A 147 -13.28 14.14 -24.67
CA ARG A 147 -13.37 12.93 -25.48
C ARG A 147 -14.42 13.05 -26.58
N GLN A 148 -14.03 12.65 -27.79
CA GLN A 148 -14.97 12.54 -28.91
C GLN A 148 -15.56 11.13 -28.98
N VAL A 149 -16.88 11.04 -29.15
CA VAL A 149 -17.66 9.80 -29.21
C VAL A 149 -18.64 9.86 -30.38
N VAL A 150 -18.80 8.77 -31.12
CA VAL A 150 -19.82 8.64 -32.17
C VAL A 150 -20.82 7.59 -31.71
N THR A 151 -22.08 7.99 -31.54
CA THR A 151 -23.16 7.07 -31.15
C THR A 151 -23.52 6.14 -32.30
N GLU A 152 -23.76 4.87 -31.98
CA GLU A 152 -24.09 3.86 -32.99
C GLU A 152 -25.52 4.08 -33.52
N VAL A 153 -25.73 3.87 -34.82
CA VAL A 153 -27.10 3.73 -35.33
C VAL A 153 -27.48 2.28 -35.07
N PRO A 154 -28.62 1.98 -34.40
CA PRO A 154 -29.03 0.61 -34.16
C PRO A 154 -29.27 -0.07 -35.52
N SER A 155 -28.28 -0.80 -36.03
CA SER A 155 -28.42 -1.65 -37.21
C SER A 155 -29.13 -2.93 -36.79
N HIS A 156 -30.40 -2.80 -36.41
CA HIS A 156 -31.30 -3.94 -36.43
C HIS A 156 -31.68 -4.19 -37.89
N SER A 157 -30.73 -4.74 -38.65
CA SER A 157 -31.01 -5.52 -39.84
C SER A 157 -31.27 -6.94 -39.38
N PRO A 158 -32.53 -7.39 -39.19
CA PRO A 158 -32.78 -8.81 -39.15
C PRO A 158 -32.32 -9.39 -40.49
N GLU A 159 -31.41 -10.35 -40.44
CA GLU A 159 -31.16 -11.29 -41.53
C GLU A 159 -32.50 -11.93 -41.92
N PHE A 160 -33.20 -11.33 -42.89
CA PHE A 160 -34.09 -12.07 -43.76
C PHE A 160 -33.35 -12.23 -45.08
N ASP A 161 -32.81 -13.44 -45.27
CA ASP A 161 -32.48 -14.01 -46.57
C ASP A 161 -33.70 -13.86 -47.49
N HIS A 162 -33.76 -12.76 -48.24
CA HIS A 162 -34.67 -12.65 -49.37
C HIS A 162 -33.84 -12.42 -50.63
N VAL A 163 -33.49 -13.55 -51.25
CA VAL A 163 -33.09 -13.64 -52.64
C VAL A 163 -34.16 -12.94 -53.49
N PRO A 164 -33.85 -11.88 -54.25
CA PRO A 164 -34.72 -11.40 -55.31
C PRO A 164 -34.30 -12.11 -56.59
N SER A 165 -35.16 -13.04 -57.02
CA SER A 165 -35.14 -13.63 -58.36
C SER A 165 -35.25 -12.52 -59.43
N PRO A 166 -34.41 -12.50 -60.48
CA PRO A 166 -34.56 -11.55 -61.58
C PRO A 166 -35.63 -12.07 -62.54
N GLU A 167 -36.89 -11.72 -62.32
CA GLU A 167 -37.94 -11.93 -63.32
C GLU A 167 -37.80 -10.87 -64.42
N ALA A 168 -37.29 -11.32 -65.56
CA ALA A 168 -37.25 -10.58 -66.81
C ALA A 168 -38.68 -10.34 -67.31
N SER A 169 -39.18 -9.12 -67.13
CA SER A 169 -40.42 -8.65 -67.76
C SER A 169 -40.18 -8.36 -69.25
N LEU A 170 -40.57 -9.32 -70.09
CA LEU A 170 -40.73 -9.18 -71.55
C LEU A 170 -42.06 -8.44 -71.84
N PRO A 171 -42.07 -7.33 -72.61
CA PRO A 171 -43.30 -6.78 -73.15
C PRO A 171 -43.76 -7.60 -74.36
N THR A 172 -44.96 -8.18 -74.23
CA THR A 172 -45.72 -8.87 -75.28
C THR A 172 -46.31 -7.83 -76.26
N PRO A 173 -46.20 -8.02 -77.59
CA PRO A 173 -46.83 -7.13 -78.56
C PRO A 173 -48.33 -7.42 -78.69
N SER A 174 -49.15 -6.42 -78.35
CA SER A 174 -50.59 -6.43 -78.52
C SER A 174 -50.98 -6.52 -80.00
N THR A 175 -51.80 -7.51 -80.32
CA THR A 175 -52.47 -7.72 -81.61
C THR A 175 -53.66 -6.74 -81.74
N PRO A 176 -53.82 -5.99 -82.84
CA PRO A 176 -55.07 -5.30 -83.12
C PRO A 176 -56.00 -6.14 -84.00
N THR A 177 -57.17 -6.47 -83.46
CA THR A 177 -58.35 -6.97 -84.15
C THR A 177 -59.33 -5.82 -84.42
N ASN A 178 -59.53 -5.40 -85.68
CA ASN A 178 -60.86 -5.29 -86.31
C ASN A 178 -60.80 -4.71 -87.74
N PRO A 179 -61.55 -5.30 -88.70
CA PRO A 179 -61.73 -4.75 -90.05
C PRO A 179 -62.98 -3.86 -90.10
N THR A 180 -62.80 -2.55 -90.28
CA THR A 180 -63.91 -1.64 -90.58
C THR A 180 -64.04 -1.48 -92.09
N VAL A 181 -65.11 -2.07 -92.63
CA VAL A 181 -65.57 -1.97 -94.01
C VAL A 181 -65.98 -0.53 -94.33
N GLN A 182 -65.24 0.21 -95.16
CA GLN A 182 -65.76 1.45 -95.79
C GLN A 182 -65.24 1.67 -97.22
N THR A 183 -66.18 1.56 -98.15
CA THR A 183 -66.38 2.35 -99.39
C THR A 183 -65.18 2.65 -100.29
N TYR A 184 -65.14 1.92 -101.40
CA TYR A 184 -64.27 2.09 -102.56
C TYR A 184 -64.58 3.42 -103.29
N ALA A 185 -63.86 4.49 -102.94
CA ALA A 185 -63.57 5.53 -103.91
C ALA A 185 -62.50 4.98 -104.87
N SER A 186 -62.71 5.10 -106.17
CA SER A 186 -61.76 4.62 -107.19
C SER A 186 -60.46 5.43 -107.12
N ILE A 187 -59.52 4.92 -106.31
CA ILE A 187 -58.13 5.39 -106.23
C ILE A 187 -57.59 5.50 -107.66
N THR A 188 -57.17 6.71 -108.02
CA THR A 188 -56.55 6.97 -109.31
C THR A 188 -55.17 6.33 -109.34
N LEU A 189 -54.68 5.88 -110.50
CA LEU A 189 -53.39 5.16 -110.60
C LEU A 189 -52.21 5.93 -109.99
N GLU A 190 -52.30 7.26 -110.00
CA GLU A 190 -51.28 8.17 -109.48
C GLU A 190 -51.21 8.16 -107.94
N GLU A 191 -52.36 8.09 -107.26
CA GLU A 191 -52.43 7.97 -105.80
C GLU A 191 -51.90 6.63 -105.30
N ARG A 192 -52.15 5.54 -106.05
CA ARG A 192 -51.56 4.23 -105.75
C ARG A 192 -50.03 4.23 -105.92
N LEU A 193 -49.51 4.95 -106.92
CA LEU A 193 -48.07 5.10 -107.13
C LEU A 193 -47.45 5.88 -105.97
N ALA A 194 -48.06 7.01 -105.56
CA ALA A 194 -47.62 7.79 -104.41
C ALA A 194 -47.63 6.96 -103.11
N GLN A 195 -48.65 6.12 -102.90
CA GLN A 195 -48.72 5.20 -101.77
C GLN A 195 -47.59 4.15 -101.78
N LEU A 196 -47.29 3.57 -102.95
CA LEU A 196 -46.17 2.62 -103.10
C LEU A 196 -44.81 3.30 -102.86
N GLN A 197 -44.59 4.50 -103.38
CA GLN A 197 -43.36 5.28 -103.16
C GLN A 197 -43.19 5.65 -101.68
N HIS A 198 -44.27 6.09 -101.02
CA HIS A 198 -44.27 6.33 -99.59
C HIS A 198 -43.91 5.06 -98.83
N THR A 199 -44.56 3.93 -99.14
CA THR A 199 -44.29 2.64 -98.47
C THR A 199 -42.84 2.19 -98.66
N LEU A 200 -42.28 2.36 -99.87
CA LEU A 200 -40.87 2.08 -100.14
C LEU A 200 -39.97 2.99 -99.30
N SER A 201 -40.27 4.29 -99.25
CA SER A 201 -39.53 5.25 -98.42
C SER A 201 -39.59 4.88 -96.93
N THR A 202 -40.76 4.49 -96.42
CA THR A 202 -40.94 4.01 -95.05
C THR A 202 -40.10 2.76 -94.78
N LEU A 203 -40.18 1.75 -95.65
CA LEU A 203 -39.39 0.52 -95.52
C LEU A 203 -37.88 0.78 -95.59
N THR A 204 -37.43 1.73 -96.43
CA THR A 204 -36.01 2.11 -96.47
C THR A 204 -35.57 2.80 -95.18
N ALA A 205 -36.40 3.70 -94.63
CA ALA A 205 -36.11 4.36 -93.36
C ALA A 205 -36.10 3.37 -92.18
N GLU A 206 -37.03 2.41 -92.16
CA GLU A 206 -37.06 1.32 -91.18
C GLU A 206 -35.82 0.44 -91.30
N HIS A 207 -35.41 0.06 -92.51
CA HIS A 207 -34.20 -0.73 -92.74
C HIS A 207 -32.93 0.00 -92.25
N GLU A 208 -32.80 1.30 -92.54
CA GLU A 208 -31.71 2.12 -92.02
C GLU A 208 -31.73 2.19 -90.49
N THR A 209 -32.91 2.36 -89.88
CA THR A 209 -33.09 2.38 -88.42
C THR A 209 -32.73 1.04 -87.77
N LEU A 210 -33.15 -0.08 -88.37
CA LEU A 210 -32.77 -1.42 -87.87
C LEU A 210 -31.26 -1.65 -88.02
N THR A 211 -30.66 -1.17 -89.10
CA THR A 211 -29.22 -1.29 -89.32
C THR A 211 -28.42 -0.45 -88.32
N THR A 212 -28.85 0.76 -88.01
CA THR A 212 -28.22 1.59 -86.96
C THR A 212 -28.40 0.97 -85.59
N ASN A 213 -29.60 0.46 -85.27
CA ASN A 213 -29.87 -0.26 -84.02
C ASN A 213 -28.99 -1.50 -83.86
N PHE A 214 -28.83 -2.31 -84.91
CA PHE A 214 -27.96 -3.50 -84.86
C PHE A 214 -26.49 -3.13 -84.60
N LYS A 215 -26.00 -2.05 -85.23
CA LYS A 215 -24.64 -1.54 -85.00
C LYS A 215 -24.48 -0.98 -83.57
N ALA A 216 -25.50 -0.30 -83.04
CA ALA A 216 -25.50 0.20 -81.66
C ALA A 216 -25.47 -0.96 -80.65
N ALA A 217 -26.39 -1.93 -80.79
CA ALA A 217 -26.45 -3.10 -79.93
C ALA A 217 -25.14 -3.91 -79.94
N ARG A 218 -24.48 -4.04 -81.09
CA ARG A 218 -23.16 -4.69 -81.17
C ARG A 218 -22.08 -3.94 -80.40
N ARG A 219 -22.05 -2.61 -80.49
CA ARG A 219 -21.08 -1.78 -79.74
C ARG A 219 -21.37 -1.83 -78.24
N ASP A 220 -22.63 -1.79 -77.84
CA ASP A 220 -23.04 -1.88 -76.44
C ASP A 220 -22.69 -3.24 -75.85
N ALA A 221 -22.92 -4.34 -76.58
CA ALA A 221 -22.50 -5.68 -76.19
C ALA A 221 -20.97 -5.77 -76.01
N GLN A 222 -20.19 -5.22 -76.95
CA GLN A 222 -18.72 -5.19 -76.82
C GLN A 222 -18.25 -4.37 -75.62
N LYS A 223 -18.93 -3.25 -75.33
CA LYS A 223 -18.64 -2.42 -74.15
C LYS A 223 -18.97 -3.17 -72.86
N ALA A 224 -20.11 -3.85 -72.80
CA ALA A 224 -20.52 -4.68 -71.68
C ALA A 224 -19.53 -5.82 -71.42
N ASP A 225 -19.10 -6.54 -72.47
CA ASP A 225 -18.09 -7.60 -72.36
C ASP A 225 -16.75 -7.06 -71.85
N ALA A 226 -16.31 -5.88 -72.32
CA ALA A 226 -15.10 -5.23 -71.82
C ALA A 226 -15.23 -4.85 -70.33
N THR A 227 -16.40 -4.34 -69.92
CA THR A 227 -16.71 -4.06 -68.51
C THR A 227 -16.66 -5.33 -67.65
N LEU A 228 -17.33 -6.40 -68.06
CA LEU A 228 -17.33 -7.69 -67.33
C LEU A 228 -15.92 -8.28 -67.19
N ARG A 229 -15.10 -8.20 -68.23
CA ARG A 229 -13.69 -8.63 -68.16
C ARG A 229 -12.91 -7.81 -67.13
N SER A 230 -13.06 -6.48 -67.15
CA SER A 230 -12.40 -5.61 -66.18
C SER A 230 -12.84 -5.86 -64.74
N GLU A 231 -14.12 -6.20 -64.54
CA GLU A 231 -14.69 -6.56 -63.24
C GLU A 231 -14.16 -7.91 -62.75
N ILE A 232 -14.11 -8.93 -63.62
CA ILE A 232 -13.49 -10.24 -63.30
C ILE A 232 -12.04 -10.06 -62.88
N ASP A 233 -11.26 -9.24 -63.60
CA ASP A 233 -9.86 -8.97 -63.25
C ASP A 233 -9.73 -8.13 -61.97
N GLY A 234 -10.72 -7.28 -61.67
CA GLY A 234 -10.84 -6.58 -60.40
C GLY A 234 -11.10 -7.54 -59.24
N LEU A 235 -12.09 -8.43 -59.38
CA LEU A 235 -12.44 -9.45 -58.40
C LEU A 235 -11.30 -10.42 -58.17
N LYS A 236 -10.61 -10.88 -59.22
CA LYS A 236 -9.41 -11.74 -59.09
C LYS A 236 -8.33 -11.08 -58.23
N ARG A 237 -7.99 -9.82 -58.54
CA ARG A 237 -7.00 -9.06 -57.74
C ARG A 237 -7.45 -8.84 -56.30
N ALA A 238 -8.74 -8.59 -56.08
CA ALA A 238 -9.31 -8.47 -54.74
C ALA A 238 -9.22 -9.80 -53.98
N THR A 239 -9.55 -10.93 -54.60
CA THR A 239 -9.47 -12.26 -53.99
C THR A 239 -8.04 -12.66 -53.65
N GLU A 240 -7.07 -12.38 -54.52
CA GLU A 240 -5.66 -12.65 -54.26
C GLU A 240 -5.13 -11.80 -53.09
N LYS A 241 -5.48 -10.52 -53.05
CA LYS A 241 -5.16 -9.64 -51.91
C LYS A 241 -5.78 -10.15 -50.61
N ASN A 242 -7.04 -10.62 -50.67
CA ASN A 242 -7.73 -11.17 -49.51
C ASN A 242 -7.04 -12.44 -48.99
N ALA A 243 -6.62 -13.35 -49.88
CA ALA A 243 -5.90 -14.57 -49.52
C ALA A 243 -4.60 -14.30 -48.74
N VAL A 244 -3.83 -13.26 -49.14
CA VAL A 244 -2.63 -12.85 -48.40
C VAL A 244 -2.98 -12.32 -47.00
N SER A 245 -4.06 -11.54 -46.89
CA SER A 245 -4.52 -11.03 -45.58
C SER A 245 -5.01 -12.15 -44.66
N GLU A 246 -5.70 -13.13 -45.22
CA GLU A 246 -6.19 -14.31 -44.51
C GLU A 246 -5.03 -15.18 -44.02
N HIS A 247 -4.00 -15.39 -44.84
CA HIS A 247 -2.80 -16.10 -44.43
C HIS A 247 -2.12 -15.42 -43.22
N ARG A 248 -2.00 -14.09 -43.23
CA ARG A 248 -1.46 -13.33 -42.09
C ARG A 248 -2.35 -13.44 -40.86
N ALA A 249 -3.67 -13.43 -41.03
CA ALA A 249 -4.60 -13.63 -39.92
C ALA A 249 -4.43 -15.03 -39.30
N ARG A 250 -4.32 -16.08 -40.11
CA ARG A 250 -4.06 -17.46 -39.65
C ARG A 250 -2.72 -17.57 -38.91
N GLN A 251 -1.66 -16.93 -39.40
CA GLN A 251 -0.37 -16.88 -38.69
C GLN A 251 -0.47 -16.20 -37.32
N LYS A 252 -1.23 -15.08 -37.22
CA LYS A 252 -1.48 -14.41 -35.94
C LYS A 252 -2.25 -15.32 -34.98
N VAL A 253 -3.26 -16.04 -35.47
CA VAL A 253 -4.02 -17.01 -34.64
C VAL A 253 -3.10 -18.11 -34.11
N LEU A 254 -2.22 -18.68 -34.94
CA LEU A 254 -1.27 -19.70 -34.49
C LEU A 254 -0.27 -19.16 -33.45
N ALA A 255 0.24 -17.94 -33.65
CA ALA A 255 1.13 -17.29 -32.68
C ALA A 255 0.41 -17.04 -31.33
N LEU A 256 -0.86 -16.60 -31.37
CA LEU A 256 -1.67 -16.42 -30.17
C LEU A 256 -1.96 -17.75 -29.47
N GLN A 257 -2.26 -18.82 -30.21
CA GLN A 257 -2.44 -20.16 -29.65
C GLN A 257 -1.16 -20.66 -28.94
N GLU A 258 0.00 -20.43 -29.53
CA GLU A 258 1.28 -20.79 -28.91
C GLU A 258 1.57 -19.94 -27.65
N ALA A 259 1.26 -18.65 -27.70
CA ALA A 259 1.35 -17.76 -26.53
C ALA A 259 0.44 -18.21 -25.39
N VAL A 260 -0.81 -18.58 -25.68
CA VAL A 260 -1.75 -19.12 -24.69
C VAL A 260 -1.21 -20.43 -24.09
N LYS A 261 -0.68 -21.33 -24.92
CA LYS A 261 -0.06 -22.59 -24.46
C LYS A 261 1.12 -22.34 -23.51
N ARG A 262 2.00 -21.36 -23.84
CA ARG A 262 3.12 -20.97 -22.97
C ARG A 262 2.63 -20.37 -21.64
N ALA A 263 1.62 -19.50 -21.68
CA ALA A 263 1.05 -18.90 -20.48
C ALA A 263 0.41 -19.94 -19.55
N GLN A 264 -0.29 -20.92 -20.12
CA GLN A 264 -0.86 -22.04 -19.38
C GLN A 264 0.23 -22.90 -18.73
N ALA A 265 1.31 -23.23 -19.45
CA ALA A 265 2.44 -23.96 -18.88
C ALA A 265 3.07 -23.20 -17.71
N ALA A 266 3.31 -21.90 -17.86
CA ALA A 266 3.85 -21.06 -16.78
C ALA A 266 2.92 -21.00 -15.56
N THR A 267 1.60 -21.01 -15.76
CA THR A 267 0.62 -21.05 -14.65
C THR A 267 0.73 -22.36 -13.88
N VAL A 268 0.87 -23.49 -14.57
CA VAL A 268 1.06 -24.80 -13.93
C VAL A 268 2.38 -24.84 -13.15
N ASP A 269 3.47 -24.29 -13.69
CA ASP A 269 4.76 -24.23 -13.00
C ASP A 269 4.67 -23.38 -11.71
N ILE A 270 3.96 -22.24 -11.76
CA ILE A 270 3.71 -21.41 -10.57
C ILE A 270 2.86 -22.16 -9.54
N GLN A 271 1.82 -22.88 -9.98
CA GLN A 271 0.98 -23.68 -9.08
C GLN A 271 1.79 -24.77 -8.37
N ASN A 272 2.69 -25.44 -9.09
CA ASN A 272 3.59 -26.43 -8.49
C ASN A 272 4.52 -25.80 -7.46
N ALA A 273 5.09 -24.62 -7.74
CA ALA A 273 5.93 -23.90 -6.78
C ALA A 273 5.15 -23.45 -5.53
N VAL A 274 3.90 -22.99 -5.70
CA VAL A 274 3.00 -22.67 -4.57
C VAL A 274 2.75 -23.91 -3.74
N GLN A 275 2.46 -25.05 -4.38
CA GLN A 275 2.26 -26.31 -3.68
C GLN A 275 3.49 -26.75 -2.89
N GLU A 276 4.70 -26.67 -3.47
CA GLU A 276 5.95 -26.99 -2.76
C GLU A 276 6.14 -26.11 -1.52
N VAL A 277 5.83 -24.81 -1.61
CA VAL A 277 5.89 -23.90 -0.47
C VAL A 277 4.84 -24.24 0.58
N GLU A 278 3.60 -24.53 0.17
CA GLU A 278 2.52 -24.94 1.07
C GLU A 278 2.84 -26.23 1.82
N GLU A 279 3.48 -27.19 1.15
CA GLU A 279 3.95 -28.46 1.74
C GLU A 279 5.11 -28.24 2.72
N ALA A 280 5.99 -27.27 2.48
CA ALA A 280 7.11 -26.95 3.38
C ALA A 280 6.70 -26.14 4.64
N LEU A 281 5.64 -25.33 4.57
CA LEU A 281 5.14 -24.51 5.67
C LEU A 281 4.89 -25.25 7.00
N PRO A 282 4.21 -26.42 7.06
CA PRO A 282 3.97 -27.11 8.33
C PRO A 282 5.26 -27.56 9.01
N ALA A 283 6.24 -28.05 8.25
CA ALA A 283 7.53 -28.47 8.80
C ALA A 283 8.31 -27.29 9.41
N LEU A 284 8.33 -26.14 8.72
CA LEU A 284 8.92 -24.90 9.22
C LEU A 284 8.22 -24.38 10.48
N ARG A 285 6.89 -24.46 10.55
CA ARG A 285 6.12 -24.09 11.74
C ARG A 285 6.46 -24.98 12.94
N GLU A 286 6.58 -26.29 12.74
CA GLU A 286 6.96 -27.21 13.81
C GLU A 286 8.42 -26.96 14.25
N GLN A 287 9.33 -26.70 13.30
CA GLN A 287 10.72 -26.34 13.63
C GLN A 287 10.79 -25.06 14.45
N LYS A 288 10.04 -24.02 14.08
CA LYS A 288 9.92 -22.76 14.82
C LYS A 288 9.43 -23.03 16.25
N LYS A 289 8.35 -23.77 16.40
CA LYS A 289 7.79 -24.14 17.71
C LYS A 289 8.79 -24.89 18.59
N CYS A 290 9.48 -25.90 18.06
CA CYS A 290 10.53 -26.62 18.79
C CYS A 290 11.66 -25.69 19.27
N LYS A 291 12.10 -24.76 18.40
CA LYS A 291 13.14 -23.78 18.76
C LYS A 291 12.66 -22.77 19.81
N GLU A 292 11.40 -22.33 19.73
CA GLU A 292 10.78 -21.46 20.73
C GLU A 292 10.68 -22.16 22.10
N GLU A 293 10.30 -23.44 22.12
CA GLU A 293 10.27 -24.25 23.34
C GLU A 293 11.66 -24.42 23.97
N ASP A 294 12.69 -24.68 23.16
CA ASP A 294 14.06 -24.79 23.65
C ASP A 294 14.59 -23.45 24.16
N HIS A 295 14.30 -22.36 23.45
CA HIS A 295 14.64 -21.01 23.92
C HIS A 295 13.95 -20.69 25.26
N ALA A 296 12.68 -21.08 25.42
CA ALA A 296 11.95 -20.91 26.67
C ALA A 296 12.61 -21.70 27.82
N LYS A 297 13.04 -22.94 27.59
CA LYS A 297 13.77 -23.75 28.60
C LYS A 297 15.10 -23.12 29.00
N VAL A 298 15.88 -22.63 28.02
CA VAL A 298 17.17 -21.98 28.27
C VAL A 298 16.98 -20.70 29.06
N LYS A 299 15.97 -19.89 28.71
CA LYS A 299 15.62 -18.66 29.45
C LYS A 299 15.24 -18.97 30.90
N GLU A 300 14.39 -19.97 31.12
CA GLU A 300 14.00 -20.38 32.47
C GLU A 300 15.20 -20.88 33.30
N ALA A 301 16.11 -21.64 32.68
CA ALA A 301 17.35 -22.09 33.32
C ALA A 301 18.28 -20.92 33.68
N ALA A 302 18.45 -19.94 32.78
CA ALA A 302 19.23 -18.74 33.04
C ALA A 302 18.63 -17.91 34.18
N ASP A 303 17.30 -17.77 34.22
CA ASP A 303 16.61 -17.06 35.30
C ASP A 303 16.74 -17.79 36.65
N ARG A 304 16.71 -19.13 36.66
CA ARG A 304 17.00 -19.92 37.87
C ARG A 304 18.44 -19.68 38.36
N ALA A 305 19.43 -19.75 37.47
CA ALA A 305 20.83 -19.51 37.81
C ALA A 305 21.04 -18.08 38.35
N ARG A 306 20.43 -17.07 37.73
CA ARG A 306 20.48 -15.67 38.22
C ARG A 306 19.94 -15.54 39.64
N ARG A 307 18.78 -16.14 39.93
CA ARG A 307 18.19 -16.13 41.28
C ARG A 307 19.04 -16.87 42.31
N GLU A 308 19.75 -17.93 41.93
CA GLU A 308 20.67 -18.64 42.81
C GLU A 308 21.90 -17.80 43.14
N VAL A 309 22.52 -17.19 42.14
CA VAL A 309 23.64 -16.26 42.31
C VAL A 309 23.23 -15.06 43.17
N GLU A 310 22.06 -14.47 42.95
CA GLU A 310 21.54 -13.37 43.77
C GLU A 310 21.39 -13.78 45.24
N LYS A 311 20.84 -14.98 45.52
CA LYS A 311 20.71 -15.51 46.88
C LYS A 311 22.05 -15.78 47.53
N GLU A 312 23.03 -16.30 46.80
CA GLU A 312 24.39 -16.51 47.32
C GLU A 312 25.09 -15.20 47.63
N ASN A 313 25.02 -14.23 46.72
CA ASN A 313 25.53 -12.88 46.93
C ASN A 313 24.87 -12.21 48.15
N GLU A 314 23.56 -12.38 48.34
CA GLU A 314 22.87 -11.84 49.53
C GLU A 314 23.36 -12.50 50.83
N ARG A 315 23.61 -13.82 50.82
CA ARG A 315 24.19 -14.54 51.98
C ARG A 315 25.62 -14.09 52.25
N GLU A 316 26.45 -13.94 51.22
CA GLU A 316 27.81 -13.46 51.36
C GLU A 316 27.84 -12.02 51.88
N LYS A 317 27.01 -11.14 51.33
CA LYS A 317 26.84 -9.77 51.82
C LYS A 317 26.48 -9.75 53.31
N LYS A 318 25.51 -10.57 53.74
CA LYS A 318 25.16 -10.70 55.17
C LYS A 318 26.33 -11.18 56.03
N ARG A 319 27.16 -12.12 55.55
CA ARG A 319 28.36 -12.59 56.26
C ARG A 319 29.42 -11.48 56.37
N VAL A 320 29.67 -10.77 55.28
CA VAL A 320 30.63 -9.65 55.25
C VAL A 320 30.18 -8.52 56.17
N GLU A 321 28.89 -8.18 56.17
CA GLU A 321 28.32 -7.20 57.09
C GLU A 321 28.45 -7.65 58.56
N ALA A 322 28.24 -8.93 58.87
CA ALA A 322 28.46 -9.46 60.21
C ALA A 322 29.91 -9.35 60.67
N LEU A 323 30.87 -9.77 59.84
CA LEU A 323 32.31 -9.65 60.13
C LEU A 323 32.75 -8.18 60.26
N LYS A 324 32.19 -7.29 59.44
CA LYS A 324 32.44 -5.84 59.55
C LYS A 324 31.95 -5.28 60.89
N ASN A 325 30.78 -5.72 61.35
CA ASN A 325 30.23 -5.33 62.66
C ASN A 325 31.10 -5.86 63.82
N GLU A 326 31.62 -7.09 63.70
CA GLU A 326 32.57 -7.66 64.68
C GLU A 326 33.88 -6.87 64.71
N LEU A 327 34.46 -6.55 63.55
CA LEU A 327 35.67 -5.74 63.44
C LEU A 327 35.47 -4.37 64.06
N ALA A 328 34.34 -3.69 63.78
CA ALA A 328 33.99 -2.43 64.42
C ALA A 328 33.87 -2.57 65.95
N GLY A 329 33.28 -3.67 66.43
CA GLY A 329 33.18 -3.98 67.86
C GLY A 329 34.54 -4.21 68.52
N LEU A 330 35.45 -4.93 67.87
CA LEU A 330 36.82 -5.13 68.33
C LEU A 330 37.62 -3.82 68.31
N GLY A 331 37.46 -3.00 67.26
CA GLY A 331 38.05 -1.66 67.16
C GLY A 331 37.66 -0.79 68.35
N HIS A 332 36.37 -0.71 68.67
CA HIS A 332 35.90 0.05 69.83
C HIS A 332 36.43 -0.46 71.18
N ARG A 333 36.68 -1.78 71.32
CA ARG A 333 37.34 -2.34 72.51
C ARG A 333 38.81 -1.97 72.57
N MET A 334 39.51 -2.01 71.44
CA MET A 334 40.90 -1.60 71.33
C MET A 334 41.04 -0.12 71.70
N ASP A 335 40.17 0.76 71.19
CA ASP A 335 40.14 2.18 71.52
C ASP A 335 39.90 2.40 73.03
N LYS A 336 39.03 1.62 73.65
CA LYS A 336 38.80 1.66 75.11
C LYS A 336 40.02 1.22 75.91
N LEU A 337 40.69 0.14 75.49
CA LEU A 337 41.90 -0.35 76.16
C LEU A 337 43.06 0.63 75.98
N ASN A 338 43.21 1.22 74.80
CA ASN A 338 44.17 2.28 74.54
C ASN A 338 43.88 3.51 75.40
N GLY A 339 42.62 3.97 75.47
CA GLY A 339 42.27 5.09 76.34
C GLY A 339 42.47 4.80 77.84
N LYS A 340 42.38 3.54 78.28
CA LYS A 340 42.75 3.14 79.65
C LYS A 340 44.26 3.10 79.83
N LYS A 341 44.99 2.56 78.85
CA LYS A 341 46.45 2.52 78.82
C LYS A 341 47.00 3.93 78.89
N GLU A 342 46.53 4.85 78.05
CA GLU A 342 46.91 6.27 78.05
C GLU A 342 46.64 6.94 79.41
N LYS A 343 45.50 6.67 80.04
CA LYS A 343 45.21 7.16 81.40
C LYS A 343 46.15 6.62 82.45
N LEU A 344 46.50 5.33 82.38
CA LEU A 344 47.47 4.72 83.29
C LEU A 344 48.88 5.28 83.02
N GLU A 345 49.28 5.40 81.76
CA GLU A 345 50.54 6.03 81.34
C GLU A 345 50.65 7.47 81.85
N ASN A 346 49.56 8.23 81.80
CA ASN A 346 49.51 9.60 82.36
C ASN A 346 49.49 9.64 83.90
N ALA A 347 49.01 8.59 84.58
CA ALA A 347 48.99 8.52 86.05
C ALA A 347 50.31 8.02 86.67
N ILE A 348 51.13 7.28 85.91
CA ILE A 348 52.46 6.84 86.33
C ILE A 348 53.34 8.00 86.84
N PRO A 349 53.52 9.13 86.15
CA PRO A 349 54.38 10.21 86.63
C PRO A 349 53.90 10.83 87.95
N ASP A 350 52.58 11.00 88.13
CA ASP A 350 52.01 11.50 89.38
C ASP A 350 52.26 10.52 90.54
N LEU A 351 52.13 9.21 90.29
CA LEU A 351 52.43 8.16 91.29
C LEU A 351 53.92 8.05 91.58
N GLU A 352 54.79 8.22 90.58
CA GLU A 352 56.24 8.28 90.74
C GLU A 352 56.66 9.51 91.55
N GLU A 353 56.00 10.66 91.38
CA GLU A 353 56.21 11.86 92.18
C GLU A 353 55.74 11.66 93.63
N GLN A 354 54.56 11.06 93.84
CA GLN A 354 54.10 10.70 95.19
C GLN A 354 55.06 9.71 95.88
N LEU A 355 55.56 8.70 95.17
CA LEU A 355 56.58 7.79 95.69
C LEU A 355 57.84 8.55 96.10
N ARG A 356 58.33 9.46 95.25
CA ARG A 356 59.49 10.30 95.55
C ARG A 356 59.26 11.19 96.78
N GLU A 357 58.05 11.71 96.95
CA GLU A 357 57.69 12.54 98.11
C GLU A 357 57.60 11.71 99.40
N VAL A 358 57.02 10.51 99.35
CA VAL A 358 57.01 9.58 100.49
C VAL A 358 58.42 9.10 100.84
N GLU A 359 59.26 8.78 99.84
CA GLU A 359 60.66 8.45 100.07
C GLU A 359 61.40 9.59 100.78
N LYS A 360 61.15 10.83 100.35
CA LYS A 360 61.69 12.03 100.99
C LYS A 360 61.14 12.24 102.40
N GLU A 361 59.86 11.98 102.65
CA GLU A 361 59.24 12.07 103.97
C GLU A 361 59.81 11.00 104.92
N ILE A 362 60.03 9.77 104.44
CA ILE A 362 60.71 8.71 105.19
C ILE A 362 62.14 9.14 105.50
N GLU A 363 62.90 9.66 104.52
CA GLU A 363 64.26 10.19 104.76
C GLU A 363 64.25 11.32 105.80
N GLN A 364 63.20 12.15 105.81
CA GLN A 364 63.02 13.25 106.75
C GLN A 364 62.65 12.75 108.17
N ILE A 365 61.80 11.72 108.28
CA ILE A 365 61.48 11.03 109.55
C ILE A 365 62.70 10.27 110.08
N GLU A 366 63.48 9.64 109.20
CA GLU A 366 64.74 8.98 109.57
C GLU A 366 65.80 9.99 110.02
N MET A 367 65.84 11.19 109.44
CA MET A 367 66.71 12.29 109.88
C MET A 367 66.25 12.98 111.17
N ASP A 368 64.96 12.92 111.54
CA ASP A 368 64.42 13.53 112.77
C ASP A 368 63.54 12.55 113.58
N PRO A 369 64.15 11.72 114.47
CA PRO A 369 63.41 10.75 115.28
C PRO A 369 62.53 11.36 116.38
N TYR A 370 62.50 12.70 116.57
CA TYR A 370 61.79 13.34 117.67
C TYR A 370 61.13 14.70 117.31
N GLY A 371 60.03 14.66 116.55
CA GLY A 371 58.87 15.58 116.75
C GLY A 371 58.25 16.18 115.48
N PRO A 372 57.12 16.93 115.59
CA PRO A 372 56.37 17.31 116.79
C PRO A 372 54.84 17.06 116.75
N LEU A 373 54.33 16.64 117.92
CA LEU A 373 52.94 16.79 118.36
C LEU A 373 52.53 18.27 118.39
N ASN A 374 51.47 18.65 117.66
CA ASN A 374 50.74 19.89 117.92
C ASN A 374 49.22 19.66 117.81
N TYR A 375 48.58 19.85 118.96
CA TYR A 375 47.13 20.02 119.19
C TYR A 375 46.69 21.44 118.78
N VAL A 376 45.36 21.66 118.71
CA VAL A 376 44.55 22.92 118.57
C VAL A 376 43.72 22.86 117.28
N GLU A 377 42.45 23.24 117.16
CA GLU A 377 41.32 23.58 118.05
C GLU A 377 40.15 23.90 117.09
N GLU A 378 38.94 23.82 117.64
CA GLU A 378 37.60 23.94 117.07
C GLU A 378 37.29 25.32 116.43
N ASN A 379 36.59 25.36 115.27
CA ASN A 379 35.69 26.45 114.83
C ASN A 379 34.98 26.13 113.48
N ASP A 380 33.68 25.80 113.60
CA ASP A 380 32.55 26.53 113.02
C ASP A 380 32.28 26.71 111.50
N VAL A 381 30.96 26.68 111.19
CA VAL A 381 30.19 27.13 110.00
C VAL A 381 30.14 26.23 108.72
N PRO A 382 29.05 26.25 107.91
CA PRO A 382 28.19 25.11 107.54
C PRO A 382 28.25 24.77 106.02
N PRO A 383 27.52 23.77 105.49
CA PRO A 383 27.36 23.61 104.04
C PRO A 383 26.18 24.46 103.50
N PRO A 384 26.41 25.45 102.62
CA PRO A 384 25.37 26.13 101.87
C PRO A 384 25.00 25.35 100.58
N THR A 385 23.69 25.28 100.31
CA THR A 385 22.99 25.64 99.05
C THR A 385 23.78 25.57 97.72
N SER A 386 23.27 25.16 96.56
CA SER A 386 21.94 24.82 96.07
C SER A 386 22.07 24.73 94.54
N GLU A 387 21.17 23.99 93.92
CA GLU A 387 20.43 24.41 92.72
C GLU A 387 21.05 24.35 91.29
N GLN A 388 20.13 23.93 90.41
CA GLN A 388 19.94 24.36 89.01
C GLN A 388 20.95 23.80 88.01
N ARG A 389 20.60 23.24 86.85
CA ARG A 389 19.51 23.36 85.85
C ARG A 389 19.79 22.21 84.86
N SER A 390 18.95 21.61 84.03
CA SER A 390 17.71 21.96 83.34
C SER A 390 17.18 20.64 82.74
N ARG A 391 15.95 20.21 83.01
CA ARG A 391 14.80 20.29 82.08
C ARG A 391 15.15 20.19 80.57
N GLN A 392 14.70 19.11 79.93
CA GLN A 392 13.76 19.04 78.79
C GLN A 392 13.46 17.54 78.55
N ALA A 393 12.28 17.00 78.87
CA ALA A 393 11.00 17.13 78.16
C ALA A 393 11.10 16.78 76.67
N SER A 394 10.69 15.56 76.27
CA SER A 394 9.47 15.39 75.45
C SER A 394 9.08 13.91 75.25
N PRO A 395 7.77 13.60 75.30
CA PRO A 395 7.15 12.34 74.88
C PRO A 395 6.57 12.43 73.46
N GLY A 396 6.55 11.31 72.73
CA GLY A 396 5.84 11.09 71.45
C GLY A 396 6.31 9.75 70.89
N VAL A 397 5.54 8.65 70.86
CA VAL A 397 4.30 8.35 70.11
C VAL A 397 4.49 8.53 68.60
N ILE A 398 3.98 7.54 67.83
CA ILE A 398 3.91 7.38 66.36
C ILE A 398 5.07 6.52 65.80
N GLY A 399 4.89 5.34 65.21
CA GLY A 399 3.68 4.68 64.76
C GLY A 399 3.93 3.22 64.39
N ARG A 400 2.92 2.42 64.70
CA ARG A 400 2.64 1.07 64.20
C ARG A 400 2.02 1.20 62.81
N PRO A 401 2.47 0.46 61.79
CA PRO A 401 1.58 0.03 60.72
C PRO A 401 1.27 -1.46 60.90
N SER A 402 -0.01 -1.71 61.16
CA SER A 402 -0.84 -2.73 60.52
C SER A 402 -0.19 -4.06 60.11
N GLN A 403 -0.53 -5.09 60.89
CA GLN A 403 -0.84 -6.41 60.36
C GLN A 403 -1.94 -6.28 59.30
N THR A 404 -1.66 -6.60 58.05
CA THR A 404 -2.66 -7.01 57.07
C THR A 404 -2.54 -8.51 56.88
N SER A 405 -3.50 -9.23 57.47
CA SER A 405 -3.88 -10.57 57.06
C SER A 405 -4.59 -10.48 55.70
N LEU A 406 -3.92 -10.83 54.61
CA LEU A 406 -4.58 -11.10 53.34
C LEU A 406 -3.96 -12.35 52.69
N GLN A 407 -4.71 -13.44 52.87
CA GLN A 407 -5.14 -14.30 51.78
C GLN A 407 -4.09 -15.19 51.10
N ARG A 408 -3.96 -16.37 51.70
CA ARG A 408 -3.72 -17.68 51.09
C ARG A 408 -4.45 -17.83 49.74
N PRO A 409 -3.74 -18.08 48.62
CA PRO A 409 -4.31 -18.79 47.50
C PRO A 409 -4.12 -20.29 47.71
N HIS A 410 -5.23 -21.01 47.65
CA HIS A 410 -5.32 -22.45 47.51
C HIS A 410 -4.40 -22.96 46.38
N TYR A 411 -3.70 -24.06 46.66
CA TYR A 411 -3.15 -24.96 45.64
C TYR A 411 -4.27 -25.42 44.68
N PRO A 412 -3.90 -25.80 43.45
CA PRO A 412 -4.12 -27.21 43.14
C PRO A 412 -2.81 -27.93 42.79
N ALA A 413 -2.55 -28.96 43.58
CA ALA A 413 -1.67 -30.06 43.23
C ALA A 413 -2.19 -30.73 41.94
N LYS A 414 -1.48 -30.56 40.83
CA LYS A 414 -1.54 -31.53 39.74
C LYS A 414 -0.44 -32.56 39.97
N ARG A 415 -0.85 -33.69 40.57
CA ARG A 415 -0.22 -34.99 40.38
C ARG A 415 0.04 -35.18 38.89
N ARG A 416 1.31 -35.29 38.50
CA ARG A 416 1.68 -36.11 37.34
C ARG A 416 2.54 -37.25 37.84
N HIS A 417 1.99 -38.42 37.61
CA HIS A 417 2.60 -39.73 37.70
C HIS A 417 4.01 -39.68 37.07
N LEU A 418 5.04 -39.89 37.87
CA LEU A 418 6.31 -40.39 37.36
C LEU A 418 6.12 -41.90 37.18
N SER A 419 5.78 -42.31 35.95
CA SER A 419 6.12 -43.66 35.49
C SER A 419 7.55 -43.61 35.00
N LEU A 420 8.44 -44.10 35.86
CA LEU A 420 9.77 -44.56 35.53
C LEU A 420 9.64 -45.85 34.71
N VAL A 421 9.99 -45.83 33.42
CA VAL A 421 10.55 -46.98 32.69
C VAL A 421 11.41 -46.45 31.53
N ASP A 422 12.69 -46.82 31.58
CA ASP A 422 13.60 -47.17 30.47
C ASP A 422 13.19 -46.81 29.04
N GLN A 423 14.07 -46.15 28.27
CA GLN A 423 15.12 -46.84 27.51
C GLN A 423 15.85 -45.83 26.61
N PHE A 424 17.11 -45.57 26.94
CA PHE A 424 18.11 -45.20 25.94
C PHE A 424 18.44 -46.47 25.15
N ALA A 425 18.21 -46.45 23.84
CA ALA A 425 18.90 -47.33 22.90
C ALA A 425 18.99 -46.64 21.53
N ASP A 426 20.20 -46.21 21.22
CA ASP A 426 20.86 -46.21 19.91
C ASP A 426 20.01 -46.01 18.65
N TYR A 427 20.29 -44.91 17.92
CA TYR A 427 20.44 -45.02 16.47
C TYR A 427 21.59 -44.12 15.99
N ARG A 428 22.57 -44.81 15.41
CA ARG A 428 23.71 -44.30 14.65
C ARG A 428 23.43 -44.55 13.18
#